data_AF-A0A2G1W912-F1
#
_entry.id   AF-A0A2G1W912-F1
#
_cell.length_a   1.000
_cell.length_b   1.000
_cell.length_c   1.000
_cell.angle_alpha   90.00
_cell.angle_beta   90.00
_cell.angle_gamma   90.00
#
_symmetry.space_group_name_H-M   'P 1'
#
loop_
_entity.id
_entity.type
_entity.pdbx_description
1 polymer ?
#
loop_
_entity_poly.entity_id
_entity_poly.type
_entity_poly.pdbx_seq_one_letter_code
_entity_poly.pdbx_strand_id
1 'polypeptide(L)'
;MRHGAAAVEFAFIAPLMIFLTFGLIELGRLSMLRDSAIHATREGARVAIKPSATTSEISSRVEEELGLMGISGGSSTVDFTSDGSTGVELVTVNVYIPIGENSWLPNTLAMGHTNIEGSTTMRRESSN
;
A
#
# COMPACT_ATOMS: atom_id res chain seq x y z
N MET A 1 -35.12 38.50 -6.36
CA MET A 1 -34.45 38.01 -7.59
C MET A 1 -32.96 37.68 -7.40
N ARG A 2 -32.14 38.43 -6.61
CA ARG A 2 -30.70 38.13 -6.45
C ARG A 2 -30.36 36.77 -5.80
N HIS A 3 -31.17 36.30 -4.85
CA HIS A 3 -30.96 34.99 -4.20
C HIS A 3 -31.17 33.79 -5.15
N GLY A 4 -32.01 33.93 -6.19
CA GLY A 4 -32.23 32.87 -7.17
C GLY A 4 -31.07 32.71 -8.16
N ALA A 5 -30.48 33.83 -8.60
CA ALA A 5 -29.30 33.81 -9.47
C ALA A 5 -28.08 33.17 -8.77
N ALA A 6 -27.81 33.56 -7.51
CA ALA A 6 -26.71 32.98 -6.73
C ALA A 6 -26.89 31.48 -6.47
N ALA A 7 -28.13 31.00 -6.26
CA ALA A 7 -28.42 29.58 -6.10
C ALA A 7 -28.13 28.78 -7.39
N VAL A 8 -28.43 29.38 -8.55
CA VAL A 8 -28.15 28.75 -9.86
C VAL A 8 -26.64 28.72 -10.14
N GLU A 9 -25.92 29.80 -9.88
CA GLU A 9 -24.45 29.85 -10.03
C GLU A 9 -23.77 28.81 -9.14
N PHE A 10 -24.21 28.67 -7.88
CA PHE A 10 -23.71 27.65 -6.97
C PHE A 10 -24.01 26.23 -7.46
N ALA A 11 -25.18 25.98 -8.03
CA ALA A 11 -25.54 24.65 -8.55
C ALA A 11 -24.63 24.16 -9.69
N PHE A 12 -24.00 25.08 -10.44
CA PHE A 12 -23.02 24.73 -11.46
C PHE A 12 -21.61 24.52 -10.90
N ILE A 13 -21.22 25.28 -9.88
CA ILE A 13 -19.86 25.22 -9.31
C ILE A 13 -19.73 24.07 -8.29
N ALA A 14 -20.79 23.82 -7.51
CA ALA A 14 -20.78 22.83 -6.44
C ALA A 14 -20.42 21.41 -6.91
N PRO A 15 -20.96 20.88 -8.02
CA PRO A 15 -20.57 19.55 -8.52
C PRO A 15 -19.07 19.43 -8.82
N LEU A 16 -18.48 20.47 -9.42
CA LEU A 16 -17.04 20.50 -9.72
C LEU A 16 -16.21 20.54 -8.43
N MET A 17 -16.60 21.39 -7.47
CA MET A 17 -15.91 21.49 -6.18
C MET A 17 -15.99 20.19 -5.37
N ILE A 18 -17.15 19.53 -5.37
CA ILE A 18 -17.33 18.23 -4.72
C ILE A 18 -16.44 17.18 -5.37
N PHE A 19 -16.42 17.11 -6.70
CA PHE A 19 -15.54 16.18 -7.43
C PHE A 19 -14.07 16.40 -7.10
N LEU A 20 -13.60 17.65 -7.12
CA LEU A 20 -12.22 17.98 -6.76
C LEU A 20 -11.89 17.64 -5.30
N THR A 21 -12.82 17.86 -4.37
CA THR A 21 -12.63 17.54 -2.95
C THR A 21 -12.46 16.04 -2.74
N PHE A 22 -13.34 15.23 -3.34
CA PHE A 22 -13.20 13.76 -3.28
C PHE A 22 -11.93 13.28 -3.98
N GLY A 23 -11.54 13.91 -5.10
CA GLY A 23 -10.27 13.61 -5.76
C GLY A 23 -9.06 13.85 -4.85
N LEU A 24 -9.02 14.98 -4.14
CA LEU A 24 -7.93 15.28 -3.19
C LEU A 24 -7.91 14.31 -2.00
N ILE A 25 -9.08 13.97 -1.47
CA ILE A 25 -9.21 12.99 -0.39
C ILE A 25 -8.68 11.62 -0.83
N GLU A 26 -9.05 11.18 -2.04
CA GLU A 26 -8.59 9.91 -2.60
C GLU A 26 -7.07 9.91 -2.79
N LEU A 27 -6.49 11.00 -3.31
CA LEU A 27 -5.03 11.11 -3.43
C LEU A 27 -4.34 10.98 -2.07
N GLY A 28 -4.88 11.61 -1.02
CA GLY A 28 -4.38 11.44 0.34
C GLY A 28 -4.47 9.99 0.83
N ARG A 29 -5.58 9.31 0.53
CA ARG A 29 -5.76 7.89 0.85
C ARG A 29 -4.74 7.01 0.13
N LEU A 30 -4.53 7.21 -1.17
CA LEU A 30 -3.55 6.45 -1.96
C LEU A 30 -2.11 6.65 -1.44
N SER A 31 -1.75 7.88 -1.06
CA SER A 31 -0.47 8.15 -0.40
C SER A 31 -0.33 7.40 0.92
N MET A 32 -1.38 7.40 1.76
CA MET A 32 -1.38 6.63 3.01
C MET A 32 -1.22 5.12 2.76
N LEU A 33 -1.89 4.55 1.75
CA LEU A 33 -1.75 3.13 1.41
C LEU A 33 -0.31 2.81 0.97
N ARG A 34 0.32 3.71 0.20
CA ARG A 34 1.72 3.54 -0.23
C ARG A 34 2.70 3.53 0.93
N ASP A 35 2.56 4.47 1.84
CA ASP A 35 3.43 4.53 3.03
C ASP A 35 3.21 3.31 3.93
N SER A 36 1.96 2.86 4.05
CA SER A 36 1.61 1.64 4.77
C SER A 36 2.21 0.39 4.15
N ALA A 37 2.19 0.25 2.82
CA ALA A 37 2.84 -0.85 2.10
C ALA A 37 4.34 -0.89 2.40
N ILE A 38 5.03 0.25 2.32
CA ILE A 38 6.47 0.37 2.60
C ILE A 38 6.76 0.08 4.08
N HIS A 39 5.89 0.50 4.98
CA HIS A 39 6.05 0.20 6.40
C HIS A 39 5.94 -1.30 6.65
N ALA A 40 4.91 -1.94 6.10
CA ALA A 40 4.69 -3.38 6.24
C ALA A 40 5.83 -4.20 5.61
N THR A 41 6.39 -3.80 4.46
CA THR A 41 7.54 -4.48 3.85
C THR A 41 8.76 -4.42 4.75
N ARG A 42 9.02 -3.29 5.42
CA ARG A 42 10.16 -3.15 6.34
C ARG A 42 9.99 -4.05 7.55
N GLU A 43 8.78 -4.15 8.07
CA GLU A 43 8.51 -4.99 9.23
C GLU A 43 8.55 -6.49 8.88
N GLY A 44 8.02 -6.87 7.73
CA GLY A 44 8.20 -8.22 7.17
C GLY A 44 9.68 -8.54 6.93
N ALA A 45 10.44 -7.62 6.35
CA ALA A 45 11.87 -7.80 6.10
C ALA A 45 12.67 -7.94 7.40
N ARG A 46 12.30 -7.21 8.47
CA ARG A 46 12.90 -7.38 9.81
C ARG A 46 12.71 -8.80 10.34
N VAL A 47 11.55 -9.39 10.13
CA VAL A 47 11.32 -10.79 10.48
C VAL A 47 12.17 -11.71 9.61
N ALA A 48 12.23 -11.43 8.30
CA ALA A 48 12.89 -12.23 7.29
C ALA A 48 14.43 -12.27 7.38
N ILE A 49 15.06 -11.31 8.07
CA ILE A 49 16.50 -11.31 8.32
C ILE A 49 16.93 -12.56 9.11
N LYS A 50 16.06 -13.08 9.99
CA LYS A 50 16.40 -14.23 10.82
C LYS A 50 16.58 -15.48 9.95
N PRO A 51 17.64 -16.28 10.15
CA PRO A 51 17.89 -17.48 9.33
C PRO A 51 16.76 -18.52 9.42
N SER A 52 16.06 -18.57 10.57
CA SER A 52 14.97 -19.50 10.83
C SER A 52 13.59 -18.99 10.41
N ALA A 53 13.48 -17.78 9.86
CA ALA A 53 12.18 -17.21 9.50
C ALA A 53 11.57 -17.95 8.31
N THR A 54 10.33 -18.36 8.47
CA THR A 54 9.53 -18.98 7.41
C THR A 54 8.76 -17.92 6.63
N THR A 55 8.39 -18.24 5.38
CA THR A 55 7.54 -17.37 4.56
C THR A 55 6.19 -17.09 5.22
N SER A 56 5.63 -18.07 5.94
CA SER A 56 4.37 -17.92 6.67
C SER A 56 4.47 -16.95 7.85
N GLU A 57 5.57 -16.96 8.59
CA GLU A 57 5.79 -15.98 9.68
C GLU A 57 5.95 -14.57 9.12
N ILE A 58 6.64 -14.43 7.98
CA ILE A 58 6.83 -13.13 7.32
C ILE A 58 5.49 -12.60 6.80
N SER A 59 4.70 -13.43 6.09
CA SER A 59 3.39 -13.01 5.58
C SER A 59 2.42 -12.68 6.70
N SER A 60 2.39 -13.49 7.78
CA SER A 60 1.55 -13.22 8.95
C SER A 60 1.91 -11.89 9.60
N ARG A 61 3.20 -11.56 9.69
CA ARG A 61 3.66 -10.28 10.23
C ARG A 61 3.22 -9.09 9.38
N VAL A 62 3.29 -9.24 8.06
CA VAL A 62 2.83 -8.21 7.12
C VAL A 62 1.31 -8.02 7.24
N GLU A 63 0.55 -9.11 7.26
CA GLU A 63 -0.91 -9.08 7.37
C GLU A 63 -1.37 -8.46 8.71
N GLU A 64 -0.68 -8.76 9.81
CA GLU A 64 -0.90 -8.12 11.11
C GLU A 64 -0.69 -6.60 11.04
N GLU A 65 0.42 -6.14 10.47
CA GLU A 65 0.72 -4.71 10.33
C GLU A 65 -0.30 -3.98 9.44
N LEU A 66 -0.68 -4.58 8.31
CA LEU A 66 -1.72 -4.01 7.45
C LEU A 66 -3.09 -3.97 8.15
N GLY A 67 -3.42 -5.00 8.93
CA GLY A 67 -4.62 -5.05 9.74
C GLY A 67 -4.68 -3.95 10.81
N LEU A 68 -3.56 -3.67 11.47
CA LEU A 68 -3.42 -2.55 12.43
C LEU A 68 -3.66 -1.19 11.77
N MET A 69 -3.31 -1.05 10.49
CA MET A 69 -3.53 0.17 9.70
C MET A 69 -4.94 0.25 9.07
N GLY A 70 -5.79 -0.75 9.31
CA GLY A 70 -7.15 -0.82 8.76
C GLY A 70 -7.18 -1.04 7.25
N ILE A 71 -6.17 -1.75 6.73
CA ILE A 71 -6.04 -2.07 5.29
C ILE A 71 -6.58 -3.48 5.04
N SER A 72 -7.47 -3.59 4.06
CA SER A 72 -8.12 -4.86 3.71
C SER A 72 -7.46 -5.52 2.49
N GLY A 73 -7.42 -6.85 2.48
CA GLY A 73 -7.01 -7.64 1.31
C GLY A 73 -5.54 -7.54 0.90
N GLY A 74 -4.68 -6.98 1.76
CA GLY A 74 -3.25 -6.90 1.48
C GLY A 74 -2.60 -8.29 1.43
N SER A 75 -1.67 -8.48 0.50
CA SER A 75 -0.90 -9.73 0.36
C SER A 75 0.59 -9.46 0.24
N SER A 76 1.42 -10.48 0.46
CA SER A 76 2.88 -10.35 0.38
C SER A 76 3.54 -11.51 -0.35
N THR A 77 4.62 -11.21 -1.07
CA THR A 77 5.53 -12.19 -1.67
C THR A 77 6.92 -11.99 -1.08
N VAL A 78 7.63 -13.10 -0.85
CA VAL A 78 8.98 -13.08 -0.29
C VAL A 78 9.92 -13.79 -1.25
N ASP A 79 10.96 -13.09 -1.68
CA ASP A 79 11.97 -13.59 -2.60
C ASP A 79 13.32 -13.65 -1.90
N PHE A 80 13.93 -14.84 -1.88
CA PHE A 80 15.28 -15.05 -1.35
C PHE A 80 16.28 -15.16 -2.50
N THR A 81 17.27 -14.29 -2.51
CA THR A 81 18.35 -14.28 -3.51
C THR A 81 19.69 -14.46 -2.82
N SER A 82 20.37 -15.57 -3.10
CA SER A 82 21.73 -15.81 -2.61
C SER A 82 22.74 -15.54 -3.72
N ASP A 83 23.72 -14.67 -3.47
CA ASP A 83 24.91 -14.58 -4.32
C ASP A 83 25.94 -15.61 -3.84
N GLY A 84 26.02 -16.73 -4.57
CA GLY A 84 26.89 -17.86 -4.27
C GLY A 84 28.39 -17.54 -4.29
N SER A 85 28.79 -16.36 -4.78
CA SER A 85 30.19 -15.93 -4.81
C SER A 85 30.66 -15.22 -3.53
N THR A 86 29.75 -14.57 -2.81
CA THR A 86 30.06 -13.72 -1.65
C THR A 86 29.46 -14.24 -0.34
N GLY A 87 28.68 -15.33 -0.39
CA GLY A 87 27.98 -15.89 0.78
C GLY A 87 26.92 -14.93 1.33
N VAL A 88 26.50 -13.95 0.52
CA VAL A 88 25.50 -12.96 0.90
C VAL A 88 24.14 -13.45 0.47
N GLU A 89 23.26 -13.60 1.44
CA GLU A 89 21.86 -13.89 1.20
C GLU A 89 21.05 -12.60 1.38
N LEU A 90 20.30 -12.24 0.36
CA LEU A 90 19.37 -11.12 0.36
C LEU A 90 17.95 -11.67 0.43
N VAL A 91 17.10 -10.99 1.19
CA VAL A 91 15.67 -11.25 1.21
C VAL A 91 14.93 -10.00 0.79
N THR A 92 14.04 -10.14 -0.18
CA THR A 92 13.16 -9.08 -0.66
C THR A 92 11.74 -9.41 -0.26
N VAL A 93 11.09 -8.49 0.44
CA VAL A 93 9.68 -8.59 0.81
C VAL A 93 8.90 -7.60 -0.04
N ASN A 94 7.95 -8.11 -0.81
CA ASN A 94 7.03 -7.36 -1.65
C ASN A 94 5.63 -7.41 -1.02
N VAL A 95 4.93 -6.27 -0.99
CA VAL A 95 3.57 -6.14 -0.45
C VAL A 95 2.68 -5.50 -1.49
N TYR A 96 1.48 -6.06 -1.64
CA TYR A 96 0.47 -5.64 -2.61
C TYR A 96 -0.81 -5.30 -1.85
N ILE A 97 -1.29 -4.07 -1.99
CA ILE A 97 -2.52 -3.60 -1.36
C ILE A 97 -3.56 -3.32 -2.46
N PRO A 98 -4.71 -3.99 -2.47
CA PRO A 98 -5.73 -3.78 -3.49
C PRO A 98 -6.38 -2.40 -3.33
N ILE A 99 -6.34 -1.59 -4.39
CA ILE A 99 -6.93 -0.25 -4.39
C ILE A 99 -8.45 -0.34 -4.27
N GLY A 100 -9.08 -1.27 -5.00
CA GLY A 100 -10.54 -1.39 -5.05
C GLY A 100 -11.21 -1.71 -3.70
N GLU A 101 -10.49 -2.35 -2.77
CA GLU A 101 -10.99 -2.66 -1.42
C GLU A 101 -10.71 -1.54 -0.41
N ASN A 102 -9.86 -0.58 -0.77
CA ASN A 102 -9.37 0.45 0.15
C ASN A 102 -9.62 1.89 -0.34
N SER A 103 -10.28 2.05 -1.50
CA SER A 103 -10.63 3.31 -2.15
C SER A 103 -12.08 3.74 -1.85
N TRP A 104 -12.33 5.04 -1.86
CA TRP A 104 -13.69 5.61 -1.75
C TRP A 104 -14.29 5.98 -3.10
N LEU A 105 -13.50 5.90 -4.17
CA LEU A 105 -13.93 6.15 -5.53
C LEU A 105 -14.10 4.83 -6.30
N PRO A 106 -14.94 4.81 -7.35
CA PRO A 106 -15.00 3.67 -8.24
C PRO A 106 -13.64 3.34 -8.84
N ASN A 107 -13.32 2.05 -8.95
CA ASN A 107 -12.04 1.57 -9.48
C ASN A 107 -11.74 2.04 -10.93
N THR A 108 -12.73 2.55 -11.64
CA THR A 108 -12.54 3.21 -12.96
C THR A 108 -11.64 4.44 -12.89
N LEU A 109 -11.53 5.11 -11.73
CA LEU A 109 -10.64 6.26 -11.55
C LEU A 109 -9.20 5.85 -11.19
N ALA A 110 -8.94 4.59 -10.85
CA ALA A 110 -7.59 4.10 -10.54
C ALA A 110 -6.71 3.92 -11.80
N MET A 111 -7.16 4.40 -12.97
CA MET A 111 -6.42 4.39 -14.24
C MET A 111 -5.83 3.01 -14.63
N GLY A 112 -6.52 1.93 -14.28
CA GLY A 112 -6.08 0.56 -14.57
C GLY A 112 -5.09 -0.02 -13.57
N HIS A 113 -4.67 0.73 -12.55
CA HIS A 113 -3.93 0.18 -11.42
C HIS A 113 -4.88 -0.59 -10.49
N THR A 114 -4.50 -1.81 -10.15
CA THR A 114 -5.27 -2.66 -9.23
C THR A 114 -4.70 -2.67 -7.83
N ASN A 115 -3.38 -2.51 -7.70
CA ASN A 115 -2.66 -2.62 -6.44
C ASN A 115 -1.68 -1.45 -6.22
N ILE A 116 -1.50 -1.08 -4.96
CA ILE A 116 -0.35 -0.32 -4.49
C ILE A 116 0.72 -1.30 -4.05
N GLU A 117 1.96 -1.06 -4.50
CA GLU A 117 3.08 -1.97 -4.26
C GLU A 117 4.14 -1.31 -3.37
N GLY A 118 4.65 -2.07 -2.42
CA GLY A 118 5.83 -1.74 -1.62
C GLY A 118 6.86 -2.86 -1.73
N SER A 119 8.14 -2.52 -1.70
CA SER A 119 9.23 -3.50 -1.70
C SER A 119 10.36 -3.07 -0.76
N THR A 120 10.96 -4.02 -0.06
CA THR A 120 12.15 -3.79 0.77
C THR A 120 13.06 -5.01 0.71
N THR A 121 14.33 -4.77 0.41
CA THR A 121 15.39 -5.79 0.41
C THR A 121 16.31 -5.59 1.61
N MET A 122 16.61 -6.67 2.34
CA MET A 122 17.55 -6.69 3.45
C MET A 122 18.53 -7.86 3.31
N ARG A 123 19.68 -7.77 3.97
CA ARG A 123 20.65 -8.86 4.06
C ARG A 123 20.22 -9.84 5.15
N ARG A 124 20.13 -11.13 4.84
CA ARG A 124 19.86 -12.19 5.81
C ARG A 124 21.09 -12.48 6.66
N GLU A 125 20.86 -12.76 7.94
CA GLU A 125 21.93 -13.21 8.84
C GLU A 125 22.43 -14.58 8.41
N SER A 126 23.73 -14.83 8.57
CA SER A 126 24.32 -16.14 8.27
C SER A 126 24.09 -17.07 9.47
N SER A 127 23.55 -18.28 9.22
CA SER A 127 23.47 -19.32 10.25
C SER A 127 24.88 -19.87 10.49
N ASN A 128 25.46 -19.59 11.65
CA ASN A 128 26.68 -20.27 12.14
C ASN A 128 26.30 -21.58 12.82
#